data_AF-A0A368TA53-F1
#
_entry.id   AF-A0A368TA53-F1
#
_cell.length_a   1.000
_cell.length_b   1.000
_cell.length_c   1.000
_cell.angle_alpha   90.00
_cell.angle_beta   90.00
_cell.angle_gamma   90.00
#
_symmetry.space_group_name_H-M   'P 1'
#
loop_
_entity.id
_entity.type
_entity.pdbx_description
1 polymer ?
#
loop_
_entity_poly.entity_id
_entity_poly.type
_entity_poly.pdbx_seq_one_letter_code
_entity_poly.pdbx_strand_id
1 'polypeptide(L)'
;MAVLEAALGYRPTWAVQIDVSWRIDGAAEVRHLVALLLAAGGVALDDCSAHPWTPQEIASGAVNDGLRFFDSRTYRELSGECGHS
;
A
#
# COMPACT_ATOMS: atom_id res chain seq x y z
N MET A 1 2.10 -5.96 -15.71
CA MET A 1 1.75 -7.38 -15.53
C MET A 1 2.94 -8.22 -15.09
N ALA A 2 4.01 -8.36 -15.90
CA ALA A 2 5.18 -9.18 -15.53
C ALA A 2 5.86 -8.76 -14.20
N VAL A 3 5.96 -7.46 -13.92
CA VAL A 3 6.51 -6.94 -12.65
C VAL A 3 5.65 -7.33 -11.44
N LEU A 4 4.32 -7.31 -11.59
CA LEU A 4 3.38 -7.63 -10.50
C LEU A 4 3.38 -9.13 -10.21
N GLU A 5 3.44 -9.95 -11.26
CA GLU A 5 3.61 -11.41 -11.13
C GLU A 5 4.93 -11.77 -10.47
N ALA A 6 6.03 -11.09 -10.84
CA ALA A 6 7.33 -11.31 -10.23
C ALA A 6 7.37 -10.90 -8.75
N ALA A 7 6.71 -9.79 -8.37
CA ALA A 7 6.64 -9.33 -6.99
C ALA A 7 5.77 -10.24 -6.10
N LEU A 8 4.67 -10.75 -6.63
CA LEU A 8 3.73 -11.57 -5.87
C LEU A 8 4.06 -13.07 -5.88
N GLY A 9 4.84 -13.53 -6.86
CA GLY A 9 5.06 -14.97 -7.11
C GLY A 9 3.85 -15.68 -7.72
N TYR A 10 2.77 -14.96 -8.02
CA TYR A 10 1.57 -15.46 -8.69
C TYR A 10 0.89 -14.34 -9.50
N ARG A 11 -0.05 -14.71 -10.38
CA ARG A 11 -0.83 -13.75 -11.17
C ARG A 11 -2.11 -13.35 -10.44
N PRO A 12 -2.25 -12.10 -9.98
CA PRO A 12 -3.48 -11.65 -9.34
C PRO A 12 -4.60 -11.56 -10.38
N THR A 13 -5.84 -11.82 -9.95
CA THR A 13 -7.03 -11.76 -10.80
C THR A 13 -7.39 -10.33 -11.18
N TRP A 14 -7.08 -9.36 -10.32
CA TRP A 14 -7.23 -7.93 -10.54
C TRP A 14 -6.34 -7.14 -9.54
N ALA A 15 -6.20 -5.84 -9.76
CA ALA A 15 -5.47 -4.94 -8.88
C ALA A 15 -6.18 -3.58 -8.79
N VAL A 16 -6.02 -2.90 -7.65
CA VAL A 16 -6.49 -1.52 -7.46
C VAL A 16 -5.32 -0.63 -7.06
N GLN A 17 -5.26 0.55 -7.65
CA GLN A 17 -4.33 1.61 -7.25
C GLN A 17 -5.14 2.75 -6.65
N ILE A 18 -4.67 3.29 -5.52
CA ILE A 18 -5.34 4.36 -4.81
C ILE A 18 -4.40 5.52 -4.64
N ASP A 19 -4.79 6.63 -5.26
CA ASP A 19 -4.18 7.94 -5.09
C ASP A 19 -5.19 8.82 -4.34
N VAL A 20 -4.84 9.22 -3.12
CA VAL A 20 -5.66 10.07 -2.27
C VAL A 20 -4.78 11.14 -1.65
N SER A 21 -5.18 12.40 -1.82
CA SER A 21 -4.42 13.52 -1.26
C SER A 21 -4.33 13.39 0.27
N TRP A 22 -3.12 13.47 0.81
CA TRP A 22 -2.83 13.35 2.25
C TRP A 22 -3.19 14.61 3.06
N ARG A 23 -4.18 15.40 2.62
CA ARG A 23 -4.63 16.63 3.28
C ARG A 23 -5.55 16.36 4.45
N ILE A 24 -6.23 15.23 4.45
CA ILE A 24 -7.14 14.78 5.49
C ILE A 24 -6.62 13.44 6.02
N ASP A 25 -6.63 13.27 7.33
CA ASP A 25 -6.35 11.98 7.94
C ASP A 25 -7.55 11.06 7.70
N GLY A 26 -7.44 10.19 6.69
CA GLY A 26 -8.44 9.20 6.30
C GLY A 26 -7.83 7.82 6.08
N ALA A 27 -6.64 7.58 6.64
CA ALA A 27 -5.86 6.38 6.36
C ALA A 27 -6.56 5.11 6.86
N ALA A 28 -7.29 5.19 7.97
CA ALA A 28 -8.06 4.06 8.50
C ALA A 28 -9.23 3.68 7.58
N GLU A 29 -9.96 4.67 7.07
CA GLU A 29 -11.09 4.51 6.15
C GLU A 29 -10.63 3.94 4.81
N VAL A 30 -9.52 4.45 4.26
CA VAL A 30 -8.93 3.92 3.02
C VAL A 30 -8.52 2.46 3.22
N ARG A 31 -7.80 2.14 4.31
CA ARG A 31 -7.43 0.76 4.63
C ARG A 31 -8.65 -0.15 4.74
N HIS A 32 -9.73 0.31 5.37
CA HIS A 32 -10.96 -0.45 5.51
C HIS A 32 -11.66 -0.69 4.16
N LEU A 33 -11.84 0.35 3.35
CA LEU A 33 -12.42 0.24 2.00
C LEU A 33 -11.63 -0.73 1.13
N VAL A 34 -10.30 -0.65 1.16
CA VAL A 34 -9.42 -1.52 0.37
C VAL A 34 -9.52 -2.96 0.82
N ALA A 35 -9.51 -3.21 2.13
CA ALA A 35 -9.68 -4.56 2.65
C ALA A 35 -11.01 -5.18 2.20
N LEU A 36 -12.09 -4.39 2.14
CA LEU A 36 -13.38 -4.83 1.61
C LEU A 36 -13.33 -5.12 0.11
N LEU A 37 -12.72 -4.23 -0.68
CA LEU A 37 -12.59 -4.42 -2.13
C LEU A 37 -11.80 -5.69 -2.43
N LEU A 38 -10.68 -5.90 -1.75
CA LEU A 38 -9.79 -7.04 -1.98
C LEU A 38 -10.27 -8.36 -1.34
N ALA A 39 -11.43 -8.38 -0.66
CA ALA A 39 -11.96 -9.59 -0.04
C ALA A 39 -12.22 -10.72 -1.07
N ALA A 40 -12.44 -10.35 -2.33
CA ALA A 40 -12.59 -11.29 -3.46
C ALA A 40 -11.26 -11.63 -4.17
N GLY A 41 -10.12 -11.33 -3.54
CA GLY A 41 -8.76 -11.50 -4.09
C GLY A 41 -8.19 -10.21 -4.67
N GLY A 42 -6.98 -10.27 -5.23
CA GLY A 42 -6.26 -9.13 -5.78
C GLY A 42 -5.28 -8.48 -4.80
N VAL A 43 -4.68 -7.36 -5.22
CA VAL A 43 -3.72 -6.58 -4.42
C VAL A 43 -3.98 -5.08 -4.55
N ALA A 44 -3.51 -4.32 -3.57
CA ALA A 44 -3.51 -2.86 -3.60
C ALA A 44 -2.10 -2.29 -3.82
N LEU A 45 -2.05 -1.13 -4.46
CA LEU A 45 -0.88 -0.26 -4.57
C LEU A 45 -1.24 1.10 -3.98
N ASP A 46 -0.28 1.75 -3.32
CA ASP A 46 -0.38 3.13 -2.84
C ASP A 46 0.82 3.96 -3.31
N ASP A 47 0.80 5.25 -3.01
CA ASP A 47 1.87 6.18 -3.36
C ASP A 47 3.00 6.24 -2.31
N CYS A 48 2.92 5.44 -1.25
CA CYS A 48 3.92 5.40 -0.18
C CYS A 48 5.01 4.37 -0.47
N SER A 49 4.67 3.24 -1.12
CA SER A 49 5.64 2.20 -1.47
C SER A 49 5.38 1.58 -2.84
N ALA A 50 6.42 0.99 -3.44
CA ALA A 50 6.28 0.17 -4.64
C ALA A 50 5.79 -1.27 -4.33
N HIS A 51 5.54 -1.60 -3.06
CA HIS A 51 5.16 -2.93 -2.61
C HIS A 51 3.68 -3.21 -2.92
N PRO A 52 3.33 -4.31 -3.60
CA PRO A 52 1.95 -4.72 -3.75
C PRO A 52 1.43 -5.35 -2.45
N TRP A 53 0.36 -4.77 -1.91
CA TRP A 53 -0.21 -5.14 -0.63
C TRP A 53 -1.35 -6.15 -0.79
N THR A 54 -1.21 -7.31 -0.15
CA THR A 54 -2.28 -8.31 -0.07
C THR A 54 -3.31 -7.95 1.01
N PRO A 55 -4.55 -8.49 0.95
CA PRO A 55 -5.55 -8.26 1.99
C PRO A 55 -5.05 -8.62 3.39
N GLN A 56 -4.28 -9.71 3.51
CA GLN A 56 -3.77 -10.19 4.79
C GLN A 56 -2.71 -9.25 5.37
N GLU A 57 -1.83 -8.69 4.54
CA GLU A 57 -0.84 -7.69 4.97
C GLU A 57 -1.53 -6.40 5.43
N ILE A 58 -2.53 -5.92 4.70
CA ILE A 58 -3.31 -4.72 5.08
C ILE A 58 -4.03 -4.94 6.41
N ALA A 59 -4.70 -6.09 6.57
CA ALA A 59 -5.45 -6.41 7.79
C ALA A 59 -4.54 -6.60 9.01
N SER A 60 -3.35 -7.18 8.83
CA SER A 60 -2.38 -7.40 9.90
C SER A 60 -1.52 -6.17 10.23
N GLY A 61 -1.59 -5.11 9.41
CA GLY A 61 -0.74 -3.93 9.56
C GLY A 61 0.74 -4.24 9.29
N ALA A 62 1.01 -5.14 8.32
CA ALA A 62 2.35 -5.54 7.93
C ALA A 62 3.19 -4.33 7.51
N VAL A 63 4.50 -4.43 7.76
CA VAL A 63 5.49 -3.39 7.45
C VAL A 63 6.44 -3.94 6.40
N ASN A 64 6.64 -3.20 5.32
CA ASN A 64 7.59 -3.48 4.25
C ASN A 64 8.44 -2.21 4.04
N ASP A 65 9.78 -2.36 4.07
CA ASP A 65 10.73 -1.24 3.99
C ASP A 65 10.40 -0.07 4.95
N GLY A 66 9.93 -0.41 6.15
CA GLY A 66 9.58 0.58 7.19
C GLY A 66 8.20 1.21 7.02
N LEU A 67 7.47 0.91 5.95
CA LEU A 67 6.16 1.49 5.65
C LEU A 67 5.04 0.45 5.81
N ARG A 68 3.86 0.91 6.22
CA ARG A 68 2.61 0.15 6.11
C ARG A 68 1.82 0.64 4.91
N PHE A 69 0.82 -0.14 4.49
CA PHE A 69 -0.15 0.32 3.50
C PHE A 69 -0.80 1.65 3.96
N PHE A 70 -0.68 2.65 3.11
CA PHE A 70 -1.18 4.00 3.28
C PHE A 70 -0.64 4.71 4.53
N ASP A 71 0.69 4.67 4.73
CA ASP A 71 1.39 5.34 5.85
C ASP A 71 2.13 6.61 5.42
N SER A 72 1.35 7.64 5.07
CA SER A 72 1.88 8.92 4.59
C SER A 72 2.73 9.66 5.62
N ARG A 73 2.53 9.42 6.92
CA ARG A 73 3.34 10.06 7.98
C ARG A 73 4.75 9.51 7.94
N THR A 74 4.90 8.20 8.06
CA THR A 74 6.21 7.53 8.04
C THR A 74 6.91 7.77 6.70
N TYR A 75 6.16 7.79 5.58
CA TYR A 75 6.72 8.14 4.27
C TYR A 75 7.31 9.55 4.23
N ARG A 76 6.63 10.57 4.80
CA ARG A 76 7.17 11.94 4.86
C ARG A 76 8.39 12.05 5.75
N GLU A 77 8.42 11.31 6.85
CA GLU A 77 9.58 11.27 7.75
C GLU A 77 10.80 10.68 7.02
N LEU A 78 10.63 9.51 6.39
CA LEU A 78 11.71 8.85 5.62
C LEU A 78 12.15 9.66 4.39
N SER A 79 11.22 10.30 3.67
CA SER A 79 11.56 11.15 2.51
C SER A 79 12.18 12.49 2.91
N GLY A 80 11.83 13.02 4.08
CA GLY A 80 12.46 14.20 4.67
C GLY A 80 13.89 13.93 5.16
N GLU A 81 14.16 12.74 5.70
CA GLU A 81 15.50 12.30 6.08
C GLU A 81 16.42 12.06 4.86
N CYS A 82 15.86 11.63 3.72
CA CYS A 82 16.58 11.51 2.46
C CYS A 82 16.93 12.87 1.79
N GLY A 83 16.40 13.99 2.31
CA GLY A 83 16.68 15.36 1.85
C GLY A 83 17.84 16.07 2.56
N HIS A 84 18.49 15.42 3.53
CA HIS A 84 19.69 15.92 4.20
C HIS A 84 20.88 15.00 3.93
N SER A 85 21.53 15.19 2.78
CA SER A 85 22.88 14.70 2.45
C SER A 85 23.62 15.75 1.67
#